data_AF-A0A6I8MEX3-F1
#
_entry.id   AF-A0A6I8MEX3-F1
#
_cell.length_a   1.000
_cell.length_b   1.000
_cell.length_c   1.000
_cell.angle_alpha   90.00
_cell.angle_beta   90.00
_cell.angle_gamma   90.00
#
_symmetry.space_group_name_H-M   'P 1'
#
loop_
_entity.id
_entity.type
_entity.pdbx_description
1 polymer ?
#
loop_
_entity_poly.entity_id
_entity_poly.type
_entity_poly.pdbx_seq_one_letter_code
_entity_poly.pdbx_strand_id
1 'polypeptide(L)' 'MRNLLVIVMVLVSITLVTVVLMQPDKSQTVAKTEAILDQEKDGIEKFTEYTAILFLVLAVIYSIFR' A
#
# COMPACT_ATOMS: atom_id res chain seq x y z
N MET A 1 23.30 -10.37 4.29
CA MET A 1 22.55 -9.52 3.33
C MET A 1 21.27 -10.17 2.83
N ARG A 2 21.30 -11.42 2.33
CA ARG A 2 20.11 -12.08 1.75
C ARG A 2 18.90 -12.20 2.68
N ASN A 3 19.10 -12.71 3.89
CA ASN A 3 18.00 -12.86 4.85
C ASN A 3 17.43 -11.52 5.31
N LEU A 4 18.25 -10.47 5.34
CA LEU A 4 17.83 -9.13 5.73
C LEU A 4 16.89 -8.52 4.68
N LEU A 5 17.20 -8.70 3.39
CA LEU A 5 16.32 -8.30 2.28
C LEU A 5 14.97 -9.03 2.33
N VAL A 6 14.98 -10.34 2.60
CA VAL A 6 13.75 -11.13 2.75
C VAL A 6 12.91 -10.63 3.92
N ILE A 7 13.52 -10.35 5.07
CA ILE A 7 12.81 -9.80 6.24
C ILE A 7 12.16 -8.46 5.89
N VAL A 8 12.88 -7.57 5.21
CA VAL A 8 12.34 -6.27 4.79
C VAL A 8 11.16 -6.46 3.83
N MET A 9 11.26 -7.36 2.85
CA MET A 9 10.15 -7.63 1.93
C MET A 9 8.90 -8.14 2.65
N VAL A 10 9.06 -9.06 3.61
CA VAL A 10 7.95 -9.57 4.41
C VAL A 10 7.28 -8.45 5.21
N LEU A 11 8.06 -7.58 5.85
CA LEU A 11 7.51 -6.43 6.59
C LEU A 11 6.74 -5.48 5.67
N VAL A 12 7.27 -5.19 4.48
CA VAL A 12 6.58 -4.33 3.50
C VAL A 12 5.28 -4.98 3.02
N SER A 13 5.26 -6.30 2.78
CA SER A 13 4.04 -7.02 2.42
C SER A 13 2.96 -6.93 3.51
N ILE A 14 3.33 -7.11 4.78
CA ILE A 14 2.38 -7.01 5.90
C ILE A 14 1.78 -5.60 5.98
N THR A 15 2.62 -4.57 5.86
CA THR A 15 2.17 -3.18 5.84
C THR A 15 1.19 -2.93 4.69
N LEU A 16 1.51 -3.41 3.49
CA LEU A 16 0.65 -3.25 2.31
C LEU A 16 -0.73 -3.92 2.50
N VAL A 17 -0.75 -5.15 3.03
CA VAL A 17 -2.02 -5.83 3.35
C VAL A 17 -2.84 -5.03 4.37
N THR A 18 -2.19 -4.52 5.41
CA THR A 18 -2.87 -3.74 6.46
C THR A 18 -3.48 -2.46 5.90
N VAL A 19 -2.73 -1.74 5.06
CA VAL A 19 -3.17 -0.48 4.43
C VAL A 19 -4.30 -0.75 3.43
N VAL A 20 -4.21 -1.80 2.62
CA VAL A 20 -5.29 -2.19 1.69
C VAL A 20 -6.57 -2.51 2.44
N LEU A 21 -6.49 -3.21 3.57
CA LEU A 21 -7.67 -3.51 4.40
C LEU A 21 -8.27 -2.26 5.09
N MET A 22 -7.45 -1.23 5.30
CA MET A 22 -7.91 0.07 5.80
C MET A 22 -8.51 0.95 4.70
N GLN A 23 -8.42 0.56 3.43
CA GLN A 23 -9.04 1.33 2.35
C GLN A 23 -10.56 1.27 2.49
N PRO A 24 -11.24 2.43 2.56
CA PRO A 24 -12.69 2.47 2.66
C PRO A 24 -13.33 2.03 1.33
N ASP A 25 -14.28 1.10 1.40
CA ASP A 25 -14.98 0.59 0.21
C ASP A 25 -15.64 1.71 -0.60
N LYS A 26 -15.27 1.81 -1.89
CA LYS A 26 -15.79 2.81 -2.83
C LYS A 26 -17.31 2.75 -2.99
N SER A 27 -17.96 1.60 -2.76
CA SER A 27 -19.39 1.43 -3.01
C SER A 27 -20.31 2.19 -2.05
N GLN A 28 -19.84 2.60 -0.86
CA GLN A 28 -20.66 3.33 0.12
C GLN A 28 -20.55 4.86 0.01
N THR A 29 -19.65 5.38 -0.83
CA THR A 29 -19.28 6.82 -0.84
C THR A 29 -20.15 7.67 -1.78
N VAL A 30 -20.95 7.06 -2.65
CA VAL A 30 -21.75 7.80 -3.65
C VAL A 30 -22.95 8.55 -3.03
N ALA A 31 -23.26 8.35 -1.74
CA ALA A 31 -24.53 8.84 -1.19
C ALA A 31 -24.43 9.92 -0.10
N LYS A 32 -23.32 10.08 0.64
CA LYS A 32 -23.31 10.97 1.82
C LYS A 32 -21.92 11.59 2.07
N THR A 33 -21.81 12.90 1.81
CA THR A 33 -20.72 13.81 2.25
C THR A 33 -19.49 13.88 1.35
N GLU A 34 -19.66 14.42 0.13
CA GLU A 34 -18.63 14.53 -0.93
C GLU A 34 -17.49 15.55 -0.65
N ALA A 35 -17.63 16.48 0.29
CA ALA A 35 -16.63 17.57 0.40
C ALA A 35 -15.50 17.36 1.42
N ILE A 36 -15.70 16.52 2.45
CA ILE A 36 -14.72 16.36 3.55
C ILE A 36 -14.13 14.95 3.58
N LEU A 37 -14.92 13.93 3.21
CA LEU A 37 -14.48 12.53 3.23
C LEU A 37 -13.57 12.19 2.02
N ASP A 38 -13.71 12.90 0.90
CA ASP A 38 -12.88 12.69 -0.29
C ASP A 38 -11.41 13.10 -0.06
N GLN A 39 -11.15 14.11 0.78
CA GLN A 39 -9.78 14.58 1.04
C GLN A 39 -8.99 13.64 1.95
N GLU A 40 -9.63 12.99 2.94
CA GLU A 40 -8.99 11.97 3.77
C GLU A 40 -8.83 10.63 3.01
N LYS A 41 -9.80 10.28 2.16
CA LYS A 41 -9.75 9.07 1.32
C LYS A 41 -8.62 9.09 0.32
N ASP A 42 -8.39 10.25 -0.30
CA ASP A 42 -7.30 10.44 -1.26
C ASP A 42 -5.91 10.21 -0.62
N GLY A 43 -5.76 10.47 0.68
CA GLY A 43 -4.51 10.23 1.41
C GLY A 43 -4.16 8.75 1.58
N ILE A 44 -5.13 7.91 1.97
CA ILE A 44 -4.91 6.47 2.18
C ILE A 44 -4.74 5.75 0.83
N GLU A 45 -5.54 6.10 -0.18
CA GLU A 45 -5.41 5.53 -1.53
C GLU A 45 -4.01 5.84 -2.12
N LYS A 46 -3.57 7.10 -2.08
CA LYS A 46 -2.23 7.49 -2.55
C LYS A 46 -1.11 6.82 -1.76
N PHE A 47 -1.25 6.71 -0.44
CA PHE A 47 -0.26 6.02 0.40
C PHE A 47 -0.12 4.54 0.03
N THR A 48 -1.24 3.89 -0.28
CA THR A 48 -1.23 2.50 -0.75
C THR A 48 -0.51 2.38 -2.09
N GLU A 49 -0.79 3.29 -3.01
CA GLU A 49 -0.15 3.32 -4.33
C GLU A 49 1.38 3.46 -4.21
N TYR A 50 1.86 4.42 -3.42
CA TYR A 50 3.30 4.60 -3.18
C TYR A 50 3.94 3.36 -2.53
N THR A 51 3.24 2.75 -1.56
CA THR A 51 3.72 1.55 -0.88
C THR A 51 3.78 0.36 -1.84
N ALA A 52 2.80 0.22 -2.74
CA ALA A 52 2.77 -0.83 -3.75
C ALA A 52 3.90 -0.67 -4.78
N ILE A 53 4.15 0.55 -5.25
CA ILE A 53 5.27 0.84 -6.15
C ILE A 53 6.60 0.51 -5.47
N LEU A 54 6.78 0.93 -4.21
CA LEU A 54 7.99 0.64 -3.44
C LEU A 54 8.20 -0.87 -3.26
N PHE A 55 7.13 -1.61 -2.94
CA PHE A 55 7.18 -3.06 -2.83
C PHE A 55 7.63 -3.73 -4.13
N LEU A 56 7.07 -3.29 -5.26
CA LEU A 56 7.43 -3.81 -6.59
C LEU A 56 8.90 -3.55 -6.92
N VAL A 57 9.39 -2.34 -6.65
CA VAL A 57 10.82 -1.99 -6.87
C VAL A 57 11.73 -2.88 -6.02
N LEU A 58 11.42 -3.07 -4.74
CA LEU A 58 12.20 -3.95 -3.85
C LEU A 58 12.17 -5.41 -4.32
N ALA A 59 11.02 -5.88 -4.82
CA ALA A 59 10.87 -7.23 -5.36
C ALA A 59 11.72 -7.45 -6.62
N VAL A 60 11.74 -6.47 -7.53
CA VAL A 60 12.57 -6.53 -8.75
C VAL A 60 14.06 -6.53 -8.37
N ILE A 61 14.48 -5.64 -7.47
CA ILE A 61 15.86 -5.60 -6.96
C ILE A 61 16.24 -6.96 -6.36
N TYR A 62 15.39 -7.51 -5.49
CA TYR A 62 15.63 -8.82 -4.90
C TYR A 62 15.77 -9.90 -5.97
N SER A 63 14.90 -9.91 -6.99
CA SER A 63 14.95 -10.89 -8.08
C SER A 63 16.25 -10.83 -8.90
N ILE A 64 16.84 -9.65 -9.08
CA ILE A 64 18.10 -9.47 -9.84
C ILE A 64 19.30 -9.97 -9.03
N PHE A 65 19.30 -9.74 -7.72
CA PHE A 65 20.40 -10.14 -6.82
C PHE A 65 20.25 -11.58 -6.25
N ARG A 66 19.12 -12.25 -6.54
CA ARG A 66 18.76 -13.61 -6.08
C ARG A 66 19.30 -14.71 -6.99
#